data_AF-A0A7Y7D7H5-F1
#
_entry.id   AF-A0A7Y7D7H5-F1
#
_cell.length_a   1.000
_cell.length_b   1.000
_cell.length_c   1.000
_cell.angle_alpha   90.00
_cell.angle_beta   90.00
_cell.angle_gamma   90.00
#
_symmetry.space_group_name_H-M   'P 1'
#
loop_
_entity.id
_entity.type
_entity.pdbx_description
1 polymer ?
#
loop_
_entity_poly.entity_id
_entity_poly.type
_entity_poly.pdbx_seq_one_letter_code
_entity_poly.pdbx_strand_id
1 'polypeptide(L)'
;MKATSTLSQAACRLSLERWRHPHPAFASGQDMRSSDNALLALLFGNLETASQYGWLNAGRTLVDKTYLQILWTAEDLSPKGLSFDKMASRLDTFIRSQLQPDWETLAELPEAIRRQKAVDLVEQARLRIFTTDADTGSASTLLFFLCPQLPVFPGAVAGPEYECYLHRNLDRLKSSGHFRATPAPEVHYGQQREQTPVHAILADTDWWPRRLLRMQQRLESVSQA
;
A
#
# COMPACT_ATOMS: atom_id res chain seq x y z
N MET A 1 -28.18 7.12 12.05
CA MET A 1 -26.82 7.26 12.63
C MET A 1 -26.21 5.97 13.21
N LYS A 2 -26.93 4.85 13.41
CA LYS A 2 -26.34 3.61 13.99
C LYS A 2 -25.49 2.76 13.00
N ALA A 3 -25.88 2.70 11.71
CA ALA A 3 -25.24 1.82 10.71
C ALA A 3 -23.78 2.16 10.40
N THR A 4 -23.42 3.46 10.38
CA THR A 4 -22.04 3.91 10.11
C THR A 4 -21.07 3.42 11.19
N SER A 5 -21.51 3.29 12.45
CA SER A 5 -20.65 2.77 13.52
C SER A 5 -20.35 1.28 13.37
N THR A 6 -21.30 0.49 12.86
CA THR A 6 -21.14 -0.97 12.70
C THR A 6 -20.17 -1.30 11.56
N LEU A 7 -20.26 -0.59 10.43
CA LEU A 7 -19.33 -0.78 9.30
C LEU A 7 -17.90 -0.38 9.66
N SER A 8 -17.71 0.75 10.35
CA SER A 8 -16.39 1.18 10.82
C SER A 8 -15.78 0.19 11.82
N GLN A 9 -16.58 -0.36 12.74
CA GLN A 9 -16.11 -1.40 13.67
C GLN A 9 -15.73 -2.69 12.94
N ALA A 10 -16.53 -3.12 11.97
CA ALA A 10 -16.22 -4.28 11.14
C ALA A 10 -14.94 -4.06 10.33
N ALA A 11 -14.74 -2.86 9.78
CA ALA A 11 -13.53 -2.48 9.07
C ALA A 11 -12.29 -2.56 9.98
N CYS A 12 -12.35 -1.97 11.18
CA CYS A 12 -11.27 -2.08 12.17
C CYS A 12 -10.94 -3.54 12.51
N ARG A 13 -11.95 -4.36 12.79
CA ARG A 13 -11.76 -5.77 13.13
C ARG A 13 -11.10 -6.54 11.99
N LEU A 14 -11.63 -6.43 10.77
CA LEU A 14 -11.10 -7.16 9.61
C LEU A 14 -9.70 -6.68 9.21
N SER A 15 -9.44 -5.37 9.28
CA SER A 15 -8.09 -4.85 9.05
C SER A 15 -7.10 -5.36 10.09
N LEU A 16 -7.49 -5.44 11.37
CA LEU A 16 -6.63 -5.99 12.43
C LEU A 16 -6.35 -7.49 12.24
N GLU A 17 -7.36 -8.26 11.83
CA GLU A 17 -7.19 -9.67 11.48
C GLU A 17 -6.18 -9.84 10.34
N ARG A 18 -6.34 -9.07 9.25
CA ARG A 18 -5.41 -9.09 8.11
C ARG A 18 -4.01 -8.60 8.46
N TRP A 19 -3.90 -7.71 9.43
CA TRP A 19 -2.63 -7.24 9.95
C TRP A 19 -1.87 -8.34 10.69
N ARG A 20 -2.57 -9.17 11.46
CA ARG A 20 -1.97 -10.16 12.37
C ARG A 20 -1.81 -11.55 11.79
N HIS A 21 -2.63 -11.92 10.82
CA HIS A 21 -2.73 -13.29 10.34
C HIS A 21 -2.40 -13.42 8.85
N PRO A 22 -1.87 -14.58 8.41
CA PRO A 22 -1.69 -14.88 6.99
C PRO A 22 -3.00 -14.74 6.22
N HIS A 23 -2.90 -14.34 4.96
CA HIS A 23 -4.03 -14.33 4.05
C HIS A 23 -4.45 -15.78 3.74
N PRO A 24 -5.72 -16.16 3.94
CA PRO A 24 -6.16 -17.56 3.80
C PRO A 24 -6.01 -18.12 2.37
N ALA A 25 -6.08 -17.25 1.36
CA ALA A 25 -5.94 -17.65 -0.04
C ALA A 25 -4.49 -17.86 -0.50
N PHE A 26 -3.49 -17.52 0.32
CA PHE A 26 -2.07 -17.67 -0.05
C PHE A 26 -1.42 -18.79 0.76
N ALA A 27 -0.76 -19.73 0.08
CA ALA A 27 -0.05 -20.87 0.70
C ALA A 27 -0.84 -21.55 1.84
N SER A 28 -2.12 -21.84 1.59
CA SER A 28 -3.05 -22.47 2.55
C SER A 28 -3.25 -21.70 3.85
N GLY A 29 -3.02 -20.38 3.87
CA GLY A 29 -3.22 -19.54 5.04
C GLY A 29 -2.17 -19.70 6.12
N GLN A 30 -0.96 -20.19 5.79
CA GLN A 30 0.12 -20.41 6.76
C GLN A 30 1.30 -19.45 6.57
N ASP A 31 1.41 -18.82 5.40
CA ASP A 31 2.56 -17.95 5.11
C ASP A 31 2.35 -16.54 5.66
N MET A 32 3.00 -16.25 6.79
CA MET A 32 2.94 -14.94 7.47
C MET A 32 3.30 -13.75 6.58
N ARG A 33 4.06 -13.97 5.49
CA ARG A 33 4.40 -12.93 4.51
C ARG A 33 3.19 -12.31 3.83
N SER A 34 2.04 -12.98 3.89
CA SER A 34 0.77 -12.54 3.32
C SER A 34 -0.10 -11.69 4.24
N SER A 35 0.33 -11.44 5.49
CA SER A 35 -0.30 -10.44 6.37
C SER A 35 0.01 -9.02 5.90
N ASP A 36 -0.86 -8.05 6.22
CA ASP A 36 -0.63 -6.63 5.86
C ASP A 36 0.64 -6.08 6.52
N ASN A 37 0.94 -6.50 7.75
CA ASN A 37 2.18 -6.15 8.45
C ASN A 37 3.42 -6.60 7.66
N ALA A 38 3.43 -7.88 7.28
CA ALA A 38 4.55 -8.45 6.54
C ALA A 38 4.70 -7.84 5.15
N LEU A 39 3.59 -7.59 4.45
CA LEU A 39 3.61 -6.92 3.15
C LEU A 39 4.23 -5.52 3.26
N LEU A 40 3.90 -4.75 4.29
CA LEU A 40 4.48 -3.44 4.51
C LEU A 40 5.99 -3.54 4.81
N ALA A 41 6.42 -4.50 5.61
CA ALA A 41 7.84 -4.75 5.86
C ALA A 41 8.60 -5.19 4.59
N LEU A 42 8.03 -6.12 3.81
CA LEU A 42 8.64 -6.67 2.59
C LEU A 42 8.68 -5.68 1.42
N LEU A 43 7.79 -4.71 1.38
CA LEU A 43 7.73 -3.71 0.31
C LEU A 43 8.44 -2.43 0.75
N PHE A 44 7.91 -1.72 1.74
CA PHE A 44 8.51 -0.48 2.22
C PHE A 44 9.80 -0.72 3.00
N GLY A 45 9.82 -1.66 3.95
CA GLY A 45 11.01 -1.90 4.79
C GLY A 45 12.23 -2.33 3.98
N ASN A 46 12.03 -3.06 2.88
CA ASN A 46 13.10 -3.40 1.93
C ASN A 46 13.64 -2.17 1.18
N LEU A 47 12.77 -1.24 0.75
CA LEU A 47 13.22 0.01 0.12
C LEU A 47 13.93 0.93 1.11
N GLU A 48 13.44 0.99 2.34
CA GLU A 48 14.06 1.77 3.41
C GLU A 48 15.42 1.20 3.81
N THR A 49 15.56 -0.13 3.82
CA THR A 49 16.87 -0.74 3.97
C THR A 49 17.74 -0.43 2.76
N ALA A 50 17.24 -0.53 1.54
CA ALA A 50 18.03 -0.25 0.35
C ALA A 50 18.55 1.20 0.31
N SER A 51 17.75 2.19 0.70
CA SER A 51 18.16 3.59 0.72
C SER A 51 19.38 3.82 1.63
N GLN A 52 19.40 3.18 2.79
CA GLN A 52 20.49 3.25 3.77
C GLN A 52 21.80 2.61 3.29
N TYR A 53 21.75 1.72 2.29
CA TYR A 53 22.91 1.03 1.71
C TYR A 53 23.17 1.45 0.26
N GLY A 54 22.77 2.67 -0.11
CA GLY A 54 23.08 3.24 -1.43
C GLY A 54 22.38 2.53 -2.59
N TRP A 55 21.22 1.93 -2.36
CA TRP A 55 20.37 1.26 -3.36
C TRP A 55 21.05 0.06 -4.05
N LEU A 56 22.03 -0.55 -3.36
CA LEU A 56 22.74 -1.74 -3.80
C LEU A 56 21.93 -3.00 -3.44
N ASN A 57 21.79 -3.92 -4.40
CA ASN A 57 21.08 -5.19 -4.19
C ASN A 57 21.71 -6.39 -4.90
N ALA A 58 23.05 -6.44 -4.99
CA ALA A 58 23.80 -7.59 -5.50
C ALA A 58 23.26 -8.23 -6.82
N GLY A 59 22.73 -7.42 -7.73
CA GLY A 59 22.15 -7.88 -9.00
C GLY A 59 20.71 -8.45 -8.93
N ARG A 60 20.04 -8.36 -7.78
CA ARG A 60 18.63 -8.74 -7.59
C ARG A 60 17.71 -7.52 -7.66
N THR A 61 16.43 -7.75 -7.94
CA THR A 61 15.40 -6.70 -7.87
C THR A 61 15.14 -6.32 -6.42
N LEU A 62 14.97 -5.02 -6.15
CA LEU A 62 14.70 -4.51 -4.80
C LEU A 62 13.42 -5.08 -4.19
N VAL A 63 12.44 -5.37 -5.05
CA VAL A 63 11.23 -6.11 -4.70
C VAL A 63 11.18 -7.36 -5.55
N ASP A 64 11.13 -8.52 -4.90
CA ASP A 64 11.09 -9.81 -5.57
C ASP A 64 9.69 -10.16 -6.09
N LYS A 65 9.64 -10.97 -7.14
CA LYS A 65 8.39 -11.47 -7.74
C LYS A 65 7.49 -12.20 -6.74
N THR A 66 8.06 -12.89 -5.76
CA THR A 66 7.29 -13.58 -4.73
C THR A 66 6.52 -12.58 -3.86
N TYR A 67 7.10 -11.42 -3.53
CA TYR A 67 6.40 -10.39 -2.75
C TYR A 67 5.25 -9.78 -3.54
N LEU A 68 5.45 -9.56 -4.84
CA LEU A 68 4.38 -9.11 -5.73
C LEU A 68 3.26 -10.16 -5.84
N GLN A 69 3.60 -11.44 -5.97
CA GLN A 69 2.60 -12.51 -6.02
C GLN A 69 1.77 -12.56 -4.73
N ILE A 70 2.43 -12.46 -3.56
CA ILE A 70 1.75 -12.41 -2.27
C ILE A 70 0.81 -11.22 -2.19
N LEU A 71 1.29 -10.02 -2.54
CA LEU A 71 0.46 -8.81 -2.54
C LEU A 71 -0.76 -8.96 -3.44
N TRP A 72 -0.57 -9.48 -4.66
CA TRP A 72 -1.66 -9.68 -5.62
C TRP A 72 -2.72 -10.64 -5.10
N THR A 73 -2.31 -11.75 -4.48
CA THR A 73 -3.25 -12.69 -3.87
C THR A 73 -3.94 -12.10 -2.64
N ALA A 74 -3.20 -11.40 -1.78
CA ALA A 74 -3.75 -10.83 -0.56
C ALA A 74 -4.77 -9.71 -0.86
N GLU A 75 -4.48 -8.85 -1.84
CA GLU A 75 -5.37 -7.74 -2.21
C GLU A 75 -6.40 -8.09 -3.28
N ASP A 76 -6.47 -9.37 -3.69
CA ASP A 76 -7.42 -9.88 -4.69
C ASP A 76 -7.33 -9.11 -6.02
N LEU A 77 -6.11 -8.89 -6.49
CA LEU A 77 -5.82 -8.16 -7.72
C LEU A 77 -5.84 -9.10 -8.93
N SER A 78 -6.55 -8.73 -9.99
CA SER A 78 -6.63 -9.55 -11.21
C SER A 78 -5.25 -9.68 -11.89
N PRO A 79 -4.90 -10.86 -12.43
CA PRO A 79 -3.71 -11.02 -13.27
C PRO A 79 -3.80 -10.14 -14.52
N LYS A 80 -2.76 -9.37 -14.82
CA LYS A 80 -2.79 -8.33 -15.87
C LYS A 80 -2.09 -8.71 -17.18
N GLY A 81 -2.03 -10.01 -17.48
CA GLY A 81 -1.29 -10.52 -18.65
C GLY A 81 0.23 -10.29 -18.58
N LEU A 82 0.75 -9.91 -17.41
CA LEU A 82 2.16 -9.67 -17.14
C LEU A 82 2.64 -10.70 -16.11
N SER A 83 3.76 -11.37 -16.39
CA SER A 83 4.39 -12.24 -15.41
C SER A 83 4.96 -11.43 -14.25
N PHE A 84 5.00 -12.01 -13.05
CA PHE A 84 5.58 -11.34 -11.87
C PHE A 84 7.08 -11.07 -12.03
N ASP A 85 7.83 -11.89 -12.76
CA ASP A 85 9.22 -11.61 -13.12
C ASP A 85 9.36 -10.29 -13.90
N LYS A 86 8.50 -10.10 -14.91
CA LYS A 86 8.53 -8.87 -15.73
C LYS A 86 8.02 -7.66 -14.94
N MET A 87 7.04 -7.86 -14.07
CA MET A 87 6.57 -6.83 -13.15
C MET A 87 7.66 -6.39 -12.18
N ALA A 88 8.39 -7.32 -11.57
CA ALA A 88 9.51 -7.02 -10.66
C ALA A 88 10.62 -6.25 -11.36
N SER A 89 11.00 -6.65 -12.58
CA SER A 89 12.01 -5.93 -13.38
C SER A 89 11.59 -4.49 -13.72
N ARG A 90 10.32 -4.29 -14.11
CA ARG A 90 9.79 -2.94 -14.38
C ARG A 90 9.67 -2.10 -13.13
N LEU A 91 9.26 -2.71 -12.02
CA LEU A 91 9.20 -2.06 -10.72
C LEU A 91 10.59 -1.61 -10.26
N ASP A 92 11.64 -2.43 -10.46
CA ASP A 92 13.02 -2.03 -10.13
C ASP A 92 13.44 -0.79 -10.94
N THR A 93 13.15 -0.78 -12.24
CA THR A 93 13.40 0.39 -13.10
C THR A 93 12.60 1.62 -12.65
N PHE A 94 11.35 1.43 -12.26
CA PHE A 94 10.50 2.49 -11.72
C PHE A 94 11.07 3.04 -10.41
N ILE A 95 11.44 2.18 -9.45
CA ILE A 95 12.02 2.59 -8.17
C ILE A 95 13.26 3.44 -8.42
N ARG A 96 14.21 2.96 -9.24
CA ARG A 96 15.47 3.66 -9.52
C ARG A 96 15.28 5.01 -10.20
N SER A 97 14.28 5.14 -11.07
CA SER A 97 14.06 6.37 -11.84
C SER A 97 13.08 7.35 -11.20
N GLN A 98 12.13 6.89 -10.38
CA GLN A 98 11.04 7.73 -9.85
C GLN A 98 11.04 7.89 -8.33
N LEU A 99 11.54 6.89 -7.58
CA LEU A 99 11.50 6.90 -6.11
C LEU A 99 12.87 7.20 -5.50
N GLN A 100 13.91 6.51 -5.95
CA GLN A 100 15.27 6.62 -5.44
C GLN A 100 15.79 8.07 -5.39
N PRO A 101 15.60 8.93 -6.42
CA PRO A 101 16.15 10.28 -6.42
C PRO A 101 15.67 11.16 -5.26
N ASP A 102 14.43 10.98 -4.83
CA ASP A 102 13.78 11.86 -3.86
C ASP A 102 13.47 11.15 -2.53
N TRP A 103 13.81 9.86 -2.38
CA TRP A 103 13.30 8.96 -1.32
C TRP A 103 13.40 9.57 0.08
N GLU A 104 14.59 10.08 0.44
CA GLU A 104 14.89 10.64 1.76
C GLU A 104 14.02 11.86 2.08
N THR A 105 13.61 12.62 1.06
CA THR A 105 12.83 13.86 1.21
C THR A 105 11.33 13.66 1.09
N LEU A 106 10.85 12.49 0.63
CA LEU A 106 9.42 12.25 0.36
C LEU A 106 8.54 12.49 1.60
N ALA A 107 9.02 12.13 2.78
CA ALA A 107 8.29 12.30 4.05
C ALA A 107 8.26 13.76 4.54
N GLU A 108 9.18 14.60 4.05
CA GLU A 108 9.35 16.00 4.46
C GLU A 108 8.64 16.96 3.51
N LEU A 109 8.17 16.48 2.35
CA LEU A 109 7.46 17.30 1.37
C LEU A 109 6.23 17.98 1.98
N PRO A 110 5.99 19.27 1.69
CA PRO A 110 4.74 19.96 2.03
C PRO A 110 3.52 19.19 1.55
N GLU A 111 2.42 19.28 2.29
CA GLU A 111 1.23 18.45 2.05
C GLU A 111 0.73 18.52 0.60
N ALA A 112 0.63 19.73 0.02
CA ALA A 112 0.18 19.92 -1.36
C ALA A 112 1.12 19.23 -2.37
N ILE A 113 2.43 19.36 -2.18
CA ILE A 113 3.45 18.73 -3.06
C ILE A 113 3.39 17.21 -2.90
N ARG A 114 3.22 16.72 -1.68
CA ARG A 114 3.11 15.28 -1.39
C ARG A 114 1.89 14.65 -2.05
N ARG A 115 0.76 15.36 -2.06
CA ARG A 115 -0.46 14.93 -2.76
C ARG A 115 -0.23 14.86 -4.27
N GLN A 116 0.37 15.90 -4.87
CA GLN A 116 0.69 15.88 -6.30
C GLN A 116 1.66 14.74 -6.64
N LYS A 117 2.72 14.56 -5.84
CA LYS A 117 3.68 13.47 -6.00
C LYS A 117 3.01 12.10 -5.93
N ALA A 118 2.02 11.91 -5.06
CA ALA A 118 1.26 10.66 -5.01
C ALA A 118 0.46 10.42 -6.30
N VAL A 119 -0.17 11.45 -6.86
CA VAL A 119 -0.88 11.36 -8.16
C VAL A 119 0.09 11.00 -9.28
N ASP A 120 1.18 11.75 -9.39
CA ASP A 120 2.18 11.57 -10.44
C ASP A 120 2.80 10.16 -10.37
N LEU A 121 3.15 9.68 -9.18
CA LEU A 121 3.73 8.35 -9.02
C LEU A 121 2.73 7.25 -9.36
N VAL A 122 1.45 7.38 -9.01
CA VAL A 122 0.42 6.40 -9.41
C VAL A 122 0.28 6.35 -10.92
N GLU A 123 0.29 7.50 -11.58
CA GLU A 123 0.22 7.57 -13.04
C GLU A 123 1.47 7.01 -13.72
N GLN A 124 2.66 7.34 -13.21
CA GLN A 124 3.91 6.77 -13.71
C GLN A 124 3.99 5.25 -13.46
N ALA A 125 3.52 4.77 -12.31
CA ALA A 125 3.46 3.34 -12.02
C ALA A 125 2.50 2.63 -12.98
N ARG A 126 1.32 3.22 -13.23
CA ARG A 126 0.34 2.75 -14.23
C ARG A 126 0.98 2.58 -15.60
N LEU A 127 1.68 3.60 -16.09
CA LEU A 127 2.27 3.63 -17.43
C LEU A 127 3.53 2.77 -17.60
N ARG A 128 4.37 2.67 -16.56
CA ARG A 128 5.71 2.05 -16.67
C ARG A 128 5.74 0.61 -16.17
N ILE A 129 4.96 0.28 -15.14
CA ILE A 129 4.92 -1.07 -14.57
C ILE A 129 3.90 -1.91 -15.32
N PHE A 130 2.70 -1.37 -15.54
CA PHE A 130 1.58 -2.08 -16.15
C PHE A 130 1.49 -1.79 -17.66
N THR A 131 0.99 -2.75 -18.45
CA THR A 131 0.86 -2.62 -19.92
C THR A 131 -0.50 -2.14 -20.38
N THR A 132 -1.48 -2.04 -19.48
CA THR A 132 -2.87 -1.73 -19.83
C THR A 132 -3.26 -0.36 -19.29
N ASP A 133 -3.99 0.40 -20.11
CA ASP A 133 -4.35 1.78 -19.79
C ASP A 133 -5.26 1.94 -18.56
N ALA A 134 -5.84 0.85 -18.04
CA ALA A 134 -6.86 0.88 -16.99
C ALA A 134 -6.40 0.33 -15.63
N ASP A 135 -5.10 0.32 -15.30
CA ASP A 135 -4.62 -0.33 -14.07
C ASP A 135 -4.22 0.60 -12.91
N THR A 136 -4.90 1.74 -12.80
CA THR A 136 -4.77 2.67 -11.66
C THR A 136 -4.99 1.98 -10.31
N GLY A 137 -5.86 0.96 -10.27
CA GLY A 137 -6.15 0.21 -9.06
C GLY A 137 -4.98 -0.63 -8.54
N SER A 138 -4.31 -1.36 -9.43
CA SER A 138 -3.12 -2.14 -9.03
C SER A 138 -1.94 -1.22 -8.75
N ALA A 139 -1.77 -0.15 -9.53
CA ALA A 139 -0.71 0.84 -9.32
C ALA A 139 -0.82 1.53 -7.96
N SER A 140 -2.01 2.03 -7.61
CA SER A 140 -2.25 2.66 -6.31
C SER A 140 -2.15 1.67 -5.16
N THR A 141 -2.58 0.42 -5.34
CA THR A 141 -2.43 -0.62 -4.31
C THR A 141 -0.97 -0.99 -4.07
N LEU A 142 -0.18 -1.11 -5.13
CA LEU A 142 1.26 -1.35 -5.02
C LEU A 142 1.97 -0.20 -4.31
N LEU A 143 1.69 1.05 -4.72
CA LEU A 143 2.28 2.24 -4.11
C LEU A 143 1.81 2.49 -2.67
N PHE A 144 0.63 2.02 -2.30
CA PHE A 144 0.16 2.09 -0.92
C PHE A 144 1.06 1.32 0.06
N PHE A 145 1.65 0.20 -0.39
CA PHE A 145 2.60 -0.57 0.42
C PHE A 145 4.06 -0.17 0.19
N LEU A 146 4.42 0.35 -0.99
CA LEU A 146 5.80 0.81 -1.27
C LEU A 146 6.12 2.17 -0.68
N CYS A 147 5.15 3.09 -0.70
CA CYS A 147 5.34 4.50 -0.35
C CYS A 147 4.37 4.95 0.73
N PRO A 148 4.37 4.33 1.92
CA PRO A 148 3.42 4.65 2.96
C PRO A 148 3.52 6.09 3.48
N GLN A 149 4.66 6.75 3.32
CA GLN A 149 4.86 8.17 3.62
C GLN A 149 4.05 9.12 2.74
N LEU A 150 3.58 8.66 1.57
CA LEU A 150 2.73 9.43 0.66
C LEU A 150 1.24 9.11 0.90
N PRO A 151 0.33 10.07 0.67
CA PRO A 151 -1.11 9.90 0.92
C PRO A 151 -1.83 9.06 -0.15
N VAL A 152 -1.21 7.99 -0.64
CA VAL A 152 -1.79 7.08 -1.65
C VAL A 152 -2.97 6.33 -1.05
N PHE A 153 -4.13 6.33 -1.70
CA PHE A 153 -5.23 5.43 -1.36
C PHE A 153 -5.26 4.25 -2.32
N PRO A 154 -5.33 3.00 -1.83
CA PRO A 154 -5.42 1.81 -2.67
C PRO A 154 -6.85 1.59 -3.14
N GLY A 155 -7.06 1.17 -4.40
CA GLY A 155 -8.37 0.71 -4.85
C GLY A 155 -8.69 0.97 -6.31
N ALA A 156 -9.72 0.30 -6.81
CA ALA A 156 -10.15 0.42 -8.20
C ALA A 156 -10.69 1.82 -8.49
N VAL A 157 -9.87 2.64 -9.13
CA VAL A 157 -10.34 3.87 -9.78
C VAL A 157 -10.82 3.47 -11.18
N ALA A 158 -12.11 3.63 -11.44
CA ALA A 158 -12.63 3.53 -12.79
C ALA A 158 -12.24 4.81 -13.55
N GLY A 159 -11.23 4.72 -14.40
CA GLY A 159 -10.80 5.83 -15.27
C GLY A 159 -9.49 6.51 -14.84
N PRO A 160 -9.06 7.54 -15.61
CA PRO A 160 -7.76 8.19 -15.50
C PRO A 160 -7.62 9.16 -14.30
N GLU A 161 -8.68 9.39 -13.53
CA GLU A 161 -8.72 10.48 -12.54
C GLU A 161 -8.35 10.03 -11.12
N TYR A 162 -7.12 9.52 -10.93
CA TYR A 162 -6.65 9.17 -9.59
C TYR A 162 -6.67 10.38 -8.64
N GLU A 163 -6.43 11.59 -9.15
CA GLU A 163 -6.49 12.83 -8.37
C GLU A 163 -7.86 13.07 -7.72
N CYS A 164 -8.95 12.94 -8.48
CA CYS A 164 -10.32 13.04 -7.97
C CYS A 164 -10.59 11.98 -6.89
N TYR A 165 -10.10 10.77 -7.10
CA TYR A 165 -10.20 9.68 -6.13
C TYR A 165 -9.43 10.00 -4.84
N LEU A 166 -8.19 10.49 -4.96
CA LEU A 166 -7.37 10.91 -3.83
C LEU A 166 -8.06 12.00 -3.01
N HIS A 167 -8.51 13.09 -3.66
CA HIS A 167 -9.19 14.19 -2.99
C HIS A 167 -10.42 13.73 -2.20
N ARG A 168 -11.29 12.94 -2.85
CA ARG A 168 -12.49 12.39 -2.20
C ARG A 168 -12.15 11.55 -0.97
N ASN A 169 -11.09 10.75 -1.05
CA ASN A 169 -10.68 9.89 0.06
C ASN A 169 -10.03 10.68 1.21
N LEU A 170 -9.26 11.72 0.91
CA LEU A 170 -8.74 12.64 1.91
C LEU A 170 -9.87 13.33 2.68
N ASP A 171 -10.90 13.80 1.97
CA ASP A 171 -12.06 14.44 2.60
C ASP A 171 -12.89 13.46 3.44
N ARG A 172 -13.07 12.23 2.95
CA ARG A 172 -13.68 11.14 3.73
C ARG A 172 -12.85 10.84 4.98
N LEU A 173 -11.53 10.75 4.86
CA LEU A 173 -10.65 10.45 6.00
C LEU A 173 -10.67 11.56 7.05
N LYS A 174 -10.70 12.84 6.62
CA LYS A 174 -10.87 13.99 7.52
C LYS A 174 -12.20 13.95 8.25
N SER A 175 -13.27 13.59 7.54
CA SER A 175 -14.61 13.47 8.11
C SER A 175 -14.76 12.25 9.02
N SER A 176 -13.98 11.19 8.78
CA SER A 176 -13.92 9.96 9.59
C SER A 176 -12.95 10.09 10.76
N GLY A 177 -13.15 11.08 11.64
CA GLY A 177 -12.28 11.33 12.79
C GLY A 177 -12.05 10.11 13.70
N HIS A 178 -12.98 9.16 13.72
CA HIS A 178 -12.83 7.90 14.45
C HIS A 178 -11.68 7.02 13.94
N PHE A 179 -11.36 7.00 12.64
CA PHE A 179 -10.22 6.21 12.14
C PHE A 179 -8.88 6.81 12.54
N ARG A 180 -8.79 8.14 12.66
CA ARG A 180 -7.59 8.81 13.18
C ARG A 180 -7.41 8.60 14.68
N ALA A 181 -8.51 8.37 15.40
CA ALA A 181 -8.48 8.04 16.82
C ALA A 181 -8.21 6.55 17.10
N THR A 182 -8.38 5.67 16.10
CA THR A 182 -8.06 4.24 16.24
C THR A 182 -6.54 4.08 16.36
N PRO A 183 -6.03 3.45 17.43
CA PRO A 183 -4.60 3.23 17.58
C PRO A 183 -4.08 2.35 16.45
N ALA A 184 -2.85 2.64 15.99
CA ALA A 184 -2.14 1.76 15.08
C ALA A 184 -1.87 0.40 15.75
N PRO A 185 -1.91 -0.70 14.98
CA PRO A 185 -1.65 -2.02 15.52
C PRO A 185 -0.16 -2.23 15.80
N GLU A 186 0.16 -3.15 16.71
CA GLU A 186 1.54 -3.54 17.00
C GLU A 186 2.19 -4.28 15.83
N VAL A 187 3.49 -4.09 15.63
CA VAL A 187 4.26 -4.75 14.57
C VAL A 187 4.87 -6.04 15.13
N HIS A 188 4.58 -7.19 14.52
CA HIS A 188 5.09 -8.48 14.95
C HIS A 188 5.88 -9.23 13.87
N TYR A 189 5.81 -8.81 12.61
CA TYR A 189 6.52 -9.48 11.53
C TYR A 189 7.98 -9.03 11.44
N GLY A 190 8.88 -9.99 11.21
CA GLY A 190 10.31 -9.75 11.02
C GLY A 190 11.09 -9.54 12.33
N GLN A 191 12.38 -9.29 12.21
CA GLN A 191 13.27 -8.93 13.31
C GLN A 191 13.14 -7.44 13.66
N GLN A 192 13.68 -7.02 14.80
CA GLN A 192 13.62 -5.63 15.26
C GLN A 192 14.04 -4.62 14.19
N ARG A 193 15.07 -4.93 13.39
CA ARG A 193 15.52 -4.08 12.29
C ARG A 193 14.45 -3.87 11.21
N GLU A 194 13.66 -4.89 10.90
CA GLU A 194 12.57 -4.83 9.91
C GLU A 194 11.32 -4.17 10.50
N GLN A 195 11.11 -4.31 11.81
CA GLN A 195 9.97 -3.73 12.52
C GLN A 195 10.11 -2.21 12.73
N THR A 196 11.32 -1.71 13.01
CA THR A 196 11.59 -0.28 13.24
C THR A 196 11.01 0.65 12.17
N PRO A 197 11.28 0.47 10.86
CA PRO A 197 10.74 1.37 9.84
C PRO A 197 9.21 1.28 9.74
N VAL A 198 8.63 0.10 9.94
CA VAL A 198 7.16 -0.07 9.94
C VAL A 198 6.53 0.65 11.15
N HIS A 199 7.13 0.52 12.33
CA HIS A 199 6.70 1.24 13.53
C HIS A 199 6.72 2.77 13.33
N ALA A 200 7.81 3.30 12.77
CA ALA A 200 7.93 4.74 12.50
C ALA A 200 6.83 5.22 11.54
N ILE A 201 6.61 4.49 10.44
CA ILE A 201 5.53 4.82 9.49
C ILE A 201 4.14 4.80 10.13
N LEU A 202 3.85 3.82 10.98
CA LEU A 202 2.54 3.74 11.65
C LEU A 202 2.32 4.87 12.67
N ALA A 203 3.40 5.41 13.25
CA ALA A 203 3.35 6.52 14.18
C ALA A 203 3.22 7.88 13.45
N ASP A 204 3.96 8.05 12.35
CA ASP A 204 4.17 9.35 11.72
C ASP A 204 3.23 9.61 10.53
N THR A 205 2.48 8.61 10.09
CA THR A 205 1.64 8.71 8.89
C THR A 205 0.20 8.28 9.14
N ASP A 206 -0.67 8.60 8.18
CA ASP A 206 -2.07 8.16 8.17
C ASP A 206 -2.26 6.81 7.45
N TRP A 207 -1.20 6.01 7.27
CA TRP A 207 -1.28 4.74 6.55
C TRP A 207 -2.35 3.81 7.13
N TRP A 208 -2.37 3.64 8.45
CA TRP A 208 -3.38 2.79 9.11
C TRP A 208 -4.80 3.33 8.96
N PRO A 209 -5.10 4.61 9.26
CA PRO A 209 -6.40 5.20 8.94
C PRO A 209 -6.83 5.04 7.48
N ARG A 210 -5.90 5.15 6.51
CA ARG A 210 -6.18 4.88 5.08
C ARG A 210 -6.54 3.41 4.83
N ARG A 211 -5.85 2.46 5.47
CA ARG A 211 -6.18 1.03 5.40
C ARG A 211 -7.57 0.73 5.95
N LEU A 212 -7.94 1.35 7.08
CA LEU A 212 -9.27 1.22 7.67
C LEU A 212 -10.36 1.76 6.74
N LEU A 213 -10.15 2.96 6.18
CA LEU A 213 -11.09 3.53 5.21
C LEU A 213 -11.26 2.64 3.99
N ARG A 214 -10.17 2.07 3.46
CA ARG A 214 -10.24 1.12 2.35
C ARG A 214 -11.08 -0.11 2.71
N MET A 215 -10.88 -0.67 3.90
CA MET A 215 -11.66 -1.84 4.32
C MET A 215 -13.14 -1.50 4.44
N GLN A 216 -13.48 -0.35 5.00
CA GLN A 216 -14.87 0.12 5.06
C GLN A 216 -15.49 0.21 3.65
N GLN A 217 -14.77 0.78 2.68
CA GLN A 217 -15.24 0.88 1.30
C GLN A 217 -15.47 -0.49 0.64
N ARG A 218 -14.62 -1.48 0.92
CA ARG A 218 -14.83 -2.86 0.44
C ARG A 218 -16.14 -3.42 1.00
N LEU A 219 -16.38 -3.26 2.30
CA LEU A 219 -17.62 -3.71 2.95
C LEU A 219 -18.86 -2.99 2.39
N GLU A 220 -18.75 -1.69 2.11
CA GLU A 220 -19.81 -0.91 1.45
C GLU A 220 -20.15 -1.49 0.07
N SER A 221 -19.14 -1.82 -0.75
CA SER A 221 -19.36 -2.39 -2.09
C SER A 221 -20.01 -3.79 -2.05
N VAL A 222 -19.65 -4.64 -1.08
CA VAL A 222 -20.24 -5.98 -0.92
C VAL A 222 -21.68 -5.90 -0.42
N SER A 223 -22.02 -4.90 0.38
CA SER A 223 -23.37 -4.73 0.91
C SER A 223 -24.37 -4.19 -0.13
N GLN A 224 -23.86 -3.64 -1.24
CA GLN A 224 -24.66 -3.04 -2.32
C GLN A 224 -24.81 -3.97 -3.54
N ALA A 225 -24.06 -5.07 -3.60
CA ALA A 225 -24.13 -6.11 -4.64
C ALA A 225 -25.10 -7.22 -4.24
#